data_AF-A0AAF0E123-F1
#
_entry.id   AF-A0AAF0E123-F1
#
_cell.length_a   1.000
_cell.length_b   1.000
_cell.length_c   1.000
_cell.angle_alpha   90.00
_cell.angle_beta   90.00
_cell.angle_gamma   90.00
#
_symmetry.space_group_name_H-M   'P 1'
#
loop_
_entity.id
_entity.type
_entity.pdbx_description
1 polymer ?
#
loop_
_entity_poly.entity_id
_entity_poly.type
_entity_poly.pdbx_seq_one_letter_code
_entity_poly.pdbx_strand_id
1 'polypeptide(L)'
;MFASRIERSKPFFDKRKNMFCWKRFAVVKATTEEAIRAGRAVERIEVPWPKLPERRRPFNETHADGQLVQEETFLPWVPEDPVLLPMQKPRTTPANEAIAAERRAHWEAQLARKRAEHNASNEAPPGAKTYAGFDFKESIRPPPIAQAPRVSEMVHAEEERLAEFIQDDAVQAHIANGGQVFAASDYLDIAPRVGPAAGGDWAALGTTATNGERDAAGRLMYAPSKREVDAMPIELLMTKDLTNERGLKWRMRRYQEKQKARRAEEAEQEKEHTELLRELDALRVAE
;
A
#
# COMPACT_ATOMS: atom_id res chain seq x y z
N MET A 1 19.78 -62.68 -2.68
CA MET A 1 19.92 -62.01 -1.38
C MET A 1 18.55 -61.46 -1.00
N PHE A 2 17.98 -61.83 0.14
CA PHE A 2 16.65 -61.38 0.57
C PHE A 2 16.77 -60.43 1.76
N ALA A 3 15.93 -59.38 1.78
CA ALA A 3 15.85 -58.48 2.92
C ALA A 3 15.21 -59.18 4.12
N SER A 4 15.73 -58.96 5.32
CA SER A 4 15.14 -59.50 6.56
C SER A 4 13.89 -58.73 6.96
N ARG A 5 13.90 -57.41 6.76
CA ARG A 5 12.75 -56.51 6.98
C ARG A 5 12.87 -55.23 6.15
N ILE A 6 11.74 -54.55 5.98
CA ILE A 6 11.66 -53.23 5.35
C ILE A 6 11.35 -52.19 6.42
N GLU A 7 12.13 -51.11 6.46
CA GLU A 7 11.93 -49.97 7.34
C GLU A 7 11.55 -48.73 6.52
N ARG A 8 10.79 -47.82 7.14
CA ARG A 8 10.43 -46.52 6.54
C ARG A 8 11.28 -45.39 7.10
N SER A 9 11.57 -44.38 6.28
CA SER A 9 12.12 -43.11 6.76
C SER A 9 11.08 -42.29 7.52
N LYS A 10 11.54 -41.24 8.21
CA LYS A 10 10.66 -40.15 8.64
C LYS A 10 9.98 -39.51 7.42
N PRO A 11 8.68 -39.21 7.46
CA PRO A 11 8.00 -38.50 6.37
C PRO A 11 8.50 -37.06 6.28
N PHE A 12 8.65 -36.54 5.07
CA PHE A 12 8.97 -35.15 4.78
C PHE A 12 8.09 -34.62 3.66
N PHE A 13 7.87 -33.31 3.62
CA PHE A 13 7.02 -32.66 2.63
C PHE A 13 7.83 -32.28 1.37
N ASP A 14 7.42 -32.75 0.20
CA ASP A 14 8.03 -32.37 -1.08
C ASP A 14 7.21 -31.23 -1.71
N LYS A 15 7.77 -30.02 -1.72
CA LYS A 15 7.10 -28.81 -2.24
C LYS A 15 6.79 -28.91 -3.74
N ARG A 16 7.61 -29.63 -4.52
CA ARG A 16 7.40 -29.74 -5.97
C ARG A 16 6.23 -30.64 -6.31
N LYS A 17 6.04 -31.70 -5.51
CA LYS A 17 4.94 -32.66 -5.66
C LYS A 17 3.73 -32.32 -4.81
N ASN A 18 3.87 -31.34 -3.92
CA ASN A 18 2.87 -30.90 -2.94
C ASN A 18 2.29 -32.05 -2.10
N MET A 19 3.13 -33.01 -1.69
CA MET A 19 2.71 -34.19 -0.91
C MET A 19 3.79 -34.67 0.07
N PHE A 20 3.35 -35.36 1.13
CA PHE A 20 4.27 -36.02 2.05
C PHE A 20 4.86 -37.29 1.43
N CYS A 21 6.18 -37.36 1.37
CA CYS A 21 6.95 -38.47 0.84
C CYS A 21 7.77 -39.14 1.95
N TRP A 22 8.04 -40.43 1.79
CA TRP A 22 9.01 -41.17 2.60
C TRP A 22 9.75 -42.22 1.78
N LYS A 23 10.95 -42.57 2.23
CA LYS A 23 11.80 -43.60 1.63
C LYS A 23 11.61 -44.93 2.34
N ARG A 24 11.87 -46.03 1.63
CA ARG A 24 11.91 -47.39 2.18
C ARG A 24 13.35 -47.89 2.17
N PHE A 25 13.72 -48.61 3.21
CA PHE A 25 15.03 -49.22 3.31
C PHE A 25 14.89 -50.73 3.56
N ALA A 26 15.59 -51.53 2.77
CA ALA A 26 15.78 -52.95 3.04
C ALA A 26 16.93 -53.13 4.01
N VAL A 27 16.68 -53.89 5.05
CA VAL A 27 17.68 -54.31 6.04
C VAL A 27 18.19 -55.67 5.60
N VAL A 28 19.47 -55.77 5.26
CA VAL A 28 20.08 -56.98 4.68
C VAL A 28 21.30 -57.37 5.49
N LYS A 29 21.60 -58.67 5.61
CA LYS A 29 22.84 -59.12 6.24
C LYS A 29 24.03 -58.57 5.45
N ALA A 30 24.99 -57.97 6.16
CA ALA A 30 26.17 -57.40 5.52
C ALA A 30 26.99 -58.52 4.84
N THR A 31 27.22 -58.39 3.54
CA THR A 31 28.07 -59.32 2.77
C THR A 31 29.24 -58.62 2.09
N THR A 32 29.29 -57.30 2.16
CA THR A 32 30.38 -56.48 1.62
C THR A 32 31.57 -56.54 2.57
N GLU A 33 32.78 -56.72 2.01
CA GLU A 33 34.01 -56.83 2.81
C GLU A 33 34.26 -55.58 3.67
N GLU A 34 33.86 -54.40 3.17
CA GLU A 34 33.95 -53.13 3.87
C GLU A 34 33.03 -53.05 5.10
N ALA A 35 31.79 -53.55 5.01
CA ALA A 35 30.86 -53.55 6.13
C ALA A 35 31.24 -54.57 7.19
N ILE A 36 31.79 -55.71 6.78
CA ILE A 36 32.34 -56.72 7.69
C ILE A 36 33.55 -56.15 8.44
N ARG A 37 34.48 -55.45 7.75
CA ARG A 37 35.62 -54.75 8.39
C ARG A 37 35.17 -53.65 9.35
N ALA A 38 34.07 -52.96 9.05
CA ALA A 38 33.49 -51.94 9.92
C ALA A 38 32.65 -52.52 11.09
N GLY A 39 32.59 -53.84 11.25
CA GLY A 39 31.83 -54.52 12.31
C GLY A 39 30.31 -54.40 12.18
N ARG A 40 29.78 -54.02 11.01
CA ARG A 40 28.34 -53.88 10.77
C ARG A 40 27.77 -55.23 10.37
N ALA A 41 26.99 -55.85 11.25
CA ALA A 41 26.31 -57.12 10.95
C ALA A 41 25.20 -56.99 9.88
N VAL A 42 24.71 -55.76 9.67
CA VAL A 42 23.52 -55.47 8.86
C VAL A 42 23.71 -54.18 8.09
N GLU A 43 23.35 -54.18 6.81
CA GLU A 43 23.34 -53.03 5.93
C GLU A 43 21.92 -52.55 5.63
N ARG A 44 21.78 -51.24 5.44
CA ARG A 44 20.51 -50.58 5.13
C ARG A 44 20.58 -50.00 3.73
N ILE A 45 19.85 -50.60 2.80
CA ILE A 45 19.86 -50.26 1.37
C ILE A 45 18.54 -49.57 1.00
N GLU A 46 18.59 -48.45 0.27
CA GLU A 46 17.38 -47.76 -0.20
C GLU A 46 16.65 -48.60 -1.27
N VAL A 47 15.35 -48.82 -1.06
CA VAL A 47 14.49 -49.53 -2.01
C VAL A 47 13.54 -48.53 -2.68
N PRO A 48 13.65 -48.32 -4.00
CA PRO A 48 12.77 -47.40 -4.70
C PRO A 48 11.32 -47.89 -4.67
N TRP A 49 10.38 -46.97 -4.84
CA TRP A 49 8.99 -47.32 -5.08
C TRP A 49 8.83 -47.92 -6.48
N PRO A 50 7.96 -48.92 -6.67
CA PRO A 50 7.64 -49.39 -8.01
C PRO A 50 7.06 -48.22 -8.81
N LYS A 51 7.47 -48.11 -10.07
CA LYS A 51 6.85 -47.15 -11.00
C LYS A 51 5.44 -47.65 -11.31
N LEU A 52 4.44 -47.05 -10.67
CA LEU A 52 3.05 -47.28 -11.02
C LEU A 52 2.76 -46.57 -12.35
N PRO A 53 1.91 -47.15 -13.23
CA PRO A 53 1.48 -46.43 -14.42
C PRO A 53 0.80 -45.13 -14.02
N GLU A 54 1.15 -44.04 -14.68
CA GLU A 54 0.56 -42.74 -14.41
C GLU A 54 -0.95 -42.80 -14.68
N ARG A 55 -1.75 -42.41 -13.68
CA ARG A 55 -3.20 -42.29 -13.87
C ARG A 55 -3.45 -41.16 -14.86
N ARG A 56 -3.93 -41.48 -16.06
CA ARG A 56 -4.38 -40.48 -17.03
C ARG A 56 -5.42 -39.59 -16.35
N ARG A 57 -5.16 -38.29 -16.32
CA ARG A 57 -6.14 -37.28 -15.91
C ARG A 57 -7.03 -37.04 -17.13
N PRO A 58 -8.33 -37.38 -17.10
CA PRO A 58 -9.21 -37.04 -18.21
C PRO A 58 -9.29 -35.51 -18.28
N PHE A 59 -8.96 -34.95 -19.43
CA PHE A 59 -9.22 -33.55 -19.73
C PHE A 59 -10.65 -33.48 -20.22
N ASN A 60 -11.55 -32.94 -19.39
CA ASN A 60 -12.94 -32.70 -19.77
C ASN A 60 -13.08 -31.33 -20.43
N GLU A 61 -14.15 -31.13 -21.20
CA GLU A 61 -14.48 -29.86 -21.87
C GLU A 61 -14.61 -28.66 -20.91
N THR A 62 -14.78 -28.92 -19.61
CA THR A 62 -14.82 -27.90 -18.57
C THR A 62 -13.43 -27.38 -18.16
N HIS A 63 -12.32 -27.98 -18.63
CA HIS A 63 -10.97 -27.53 -18.32
C HIS A 63 -10.52 -26.48 -19.34
N ALA A 64 -10.03 -25.34 -18.83
CA ALA A 64 -9.42 -24.31 -19.67
C ALA A 64 -8.12 -24.81 -20.32
N ASP A 65 -7.87 -24.35 -21.55
CA ASP A 65 -6.65 -24.66 -22.28
C ASP A 65 -5.42 -24.07 -21.56
N GLY A 66 -4.34 -24.86 -21.49
CA GLY A 66 -3.13 -24.50 -20.74
C GLY A 66 -2.40 -23.29 -21.33
N GLN A 67 -2.51 -23.07 -22.65
CA GLN A 67 -1.95 -21.89 -23.31
C GLN A 67 -2.71 -20.63 -22.93
N LEU A 68 -4.05 -20.72 -22.84
CA LEU A 68 -4.93 -19.61 -22.46
C LEU A 68 -4.75 -19.19 -20.99
N VAL A 69 -4.28 -20.10 -20.14
CA VAL A 69 -3.90 -19.82 -18.74
C VAL A 69 -2.47 -19.29 -18.60
N GLN A 70 -1.59 -19.64 -19.54
CA GLN A 70 -0.17 -19.22 -19.52
C GLN A 70 0.09 -17.88 -20.23
N GLU A 71 -0.76 -17.50 -21.18
CA GLU A 71 -0.79 -16.16 -21.76
C GLU A 71 -1.34 -15.18 -20.71
N GLU A 72 -0.50 -14.83 -19.74
CA GLU A 72 -0.76 -13.75 -18.80
C GLU A 72 -0.83 -12.41 -19.57
N THR A 73 -2.02 -12.03 -20.03
CA THR A 73 -2.32 -10.69 -20.57
C THR A 73 -2.54 -9.71 -19.42
N PHE A 74 -1.61 -9.67 -18.47
CA PHE A 74 -1.69 -8.81 -17.31
C PHE A 74 -0.80 -7.58 -17.52
N LEU A 75 -1.40 -6.45 -17.86
CA LEU A 75 -0.71 -5.18 -17.69
C LEU A 75 -0.75 -4.81 -16.20
N PRO A 76 0.40 -4.56 -15.57
CA PRO A 76 0.43 -4.06 -14.22
C PRO A 76 -0.14 -2.64 -14.27
N TRP A 77 -1.40 -2.50 -13.84
CA TRP A 77 -2.00 -1.54 -12.92
C TRP A 77 -1.57 -0.08 -13.13
N VAL A 78 -2.46 0.89 -12.82
CA VAL A 78 -2.04 2.29 -12.65
C VAL A 78 -0.72 2.29 -11.86
N PRO A 79 0.32 3.08 -12.22
CA PRO A 79 1.68 2.99 -11.66
C PRO A 79 1.80 3.15 -10.12
N GLU A 80 0.70 3.22 -9.40
CA GLU A 80 0.62 3.08 -7.96
C GLU A 80 -0.07 1.78 -7.54
N ASP A 81 0.70 0.96 -6.85
CA ASP A 81 0.23 -0.21 -6.11
C ASP A 81 -0.86 0.23 -5.09
N PRO A 82 -2.13 -0.18 -5.26
CA PRO A 82 -3.23 0.16 -4.35
C PRO A 82 -3.08 -0.53 -2.99
N VAL A 83 -2.13 -1.46 -2.84
CA VAL A 83 -1.95 -2.24 -1.61
C VAL A 83 -1.04 -1.53 -0.61
N LEU A 84 -0.10 -0.65 -1.02
CA LEU A 84 0.98 -0.26 -0.09
C LEU A 84 1.55 1.16 -0.09
N LEU A 85 1.13 2.09 -0.95
CA LEU A 85 1.62 3.46 -0.83
C LEU A 85 0.48 4.47 -0.93
N PRO A 86 0.15 5.23 0.13
CA PRO A 86 -0.64 6.45 -0.07
C PRO A 86 0.13 7.31 -1.07
N MET A 87 -0.58 7.87 -2.07
CA MET A 87 -0.02 8.82 -3.02
C MET A 87 0.94 9.74 -2.28
N GLN A 88 2.19 9.82 -2.74
CA GLN A 88 3.18 10.69 -2.09
C GLN A 88 2.63 12.11 -2.16
N LYS A 89 2.11 12.61 -1.05
CA LYS A 89 1.44 13.91 -1.01
C LYS A 89 2.44 14.95 -1.53
N PRO A 90 2.14 15.61 -2.66
CA PRO A 90 3.07 16.57 -3.21
C PRO A 90 3.24 17.70 -2.21
N ARG A 91 4.44 18.28 -2.16
CA ARG A 91 4.75 19.36 -1.22
C ARG A 91 3.90 20.60 -1.46
N THR A 92 3.53 20.83 -2.73
CA THR A 92 2.78 21.98 -3.25
C THR A 92 1.98 21.56 -4.48
N THR A 93 0.98 22.35 -4.88
CA THR A 93 0.24 22.20 -6.14
C THR A 93 0.60 23.33 -7.11
N PRO A 94 0.49 23.14 -8.43
CA PRO A 94 0.72 24.18 -9.43
C PRO A 94 -0.12 25.44 -9.16
N ALA A 95 -1.38 25.26 -8.72
CA ALA A 95 -2.27 26.35 -8.34
C ALA A 95 -1.71 27.17 -7.14
N ASN A 96 -1.20 26.51 -6.11
CA ASN A 96 -0.60 27.20 -4.96
C ASN A 96 0.72 27.89 -5.32
N GLU A 97 1.47 27.33 -6.27
CA GLU A 97 2.68 27.96 -6.79
C GLU A 97 2.36 29.23 -7.60
N ALA A 98 1.30 29.21 -8.41
CA ALA A 98 0.81 30.39 -9.11
C ALA A 98 0.40 31.52 -8.15
N ILE A 99 -0.40 31.20 -7.13
CA ILE A 99 -0.81 32.17 -6.09
C ILE A 99 0.41 32.71 -5.33
N ALA A 100 1.40 31.86 -5.02
CA ALA A 100 2.63 32.30 -4.36
C ALA A 100 3.46 33.21 -5.27
N ALA A 101 3.52 32.93 -6.57
CA ALA A 101 4.20 33.77 -7.56
C ALA A 101 3.56 35.15 -7.68
N GLU A 102 2.22 35.24 -7.75
CA GLU A 102 1.49 36.51 -7.76
C GLU A 102 1.78 37.35 -6.50
N ARG A 103 1.76 36.71 -5.33
CA ARG A 103 2.08 37.37 -4.06
C ARG A 103 3.52 37.86 -3.99
N ARG A 104 4.47 37.10 -4.54
CA ARG A 104 5.87 37.51 -4.66
C ARG A 104 6.01 38.72 -5.58
N ALA A 105 5.37 38.69 -6.76
CA ALA A 105 5.40 39.82 -7.69
C ALA A 105 4.83 41.10 -7.06
N HIS A 106 3.71 41.00 -6.33
CA HIS A 106 3.13 42.14 -5.62
C HIS A 106 4.05 42.66 -4.49
N TRP A 107 4.68 41.75 -3.73
CA TRP A 107 5.66 42.12 -2.70
C TRP A 107 6.89 42.80 -3.29
N GLU A 108 7.45 42.28 -4.38
CA GLU A 108 8.58 42.89 -5.09
C GLU A 108 8.23 44.29 -5.60
N ALA A 109 7.03 44.50 -6.14
CA ALA A 109 6.55 45.81 -6.55
C ALA A 109 6.45 46.79 -5.37
N GLN A 110 5.94 46.36 -4.21
CA GLN A 110 5.89 47.18 -3.00
C GLN A 110 7.29 47.51 -2.46
N LEU A 111 8.20 46.53 -2.49
CA LEU A 111 9.58 46.70 -2.07
C LEU A 111 10.30 47.70 -2.98
N ALA A 112 10.13 47.56 -4.29
CA ALA A 112 10.68 48.48 -5.29
C ALA A 112 10.15 49.91 -5.10
N ARG A 113 8.84 50.07 -4.86
CA ARG A 113 8.24 51.38 -4.58
C ARG A 113 8.81 52.02 -3.32
N LYS A 114 8.90 51.29 -2.20
CA LYS A 114 9.47 51.83 -0.96
C LYS A 114 10.95 52.16 -1.10
N ARG A 115 11.72 51.35 -1.83
CA ARG A 115 13.12 51.64 -2.14
C ARG A 115 13.25 52.92 -2.99
N ALA A 116 12.38 53.12 -3.97
CA ALA A 116 12.34 54.33 -4.78
C ALA A 116 11.97 55.58 -3.95
N GLU A 117 10.95 55.49 -3.09
CA GLU A 117 10.54 56.56 -2.16
C GLU A 117 11.67 56.93 -1.19
N HIS A 118 12.36 55.93 -0.64
CA HIS A 118 13.52 56.15 0.22
C HIS A 118 14.69 56.83 -0.51
N ASN A 119 15.03 56.35 -1.72
CA ASN A 119 16.10 56.94 -2.52
C ASN A 119 15.81 58.39 -2.92
N ALA A 120 14.54 58.73 -3.20
CA ALA A 120 14.13 60.11 -3.47
C ALA A 120 14.22 61.02 -2.23
N SER A 121 14.00 60.48 -1.03
CA SER A 121 14.11 61.24 0.23
C SER A 121 15.54 61.42 0.75
N ASN A 122 16.49 60.61 0.28
CA ASN A 122 17.89 60.56 0.74
C ASN A 122 18.89 61.15 -0.27
N GLU A 123 18.50 62.16 -1.05
CA GLU A 123 19.47 62.95 -1.80
C GLU A 123 20.37 63.72 -0.83
N ALA A 124 21.48 63.07 -0.43
CA ALA A 124 22.50 63.71 0.38
C ALA A 124 23.16 64.83 -0.45
N PRO A 125 23.31 66.05 0.11
CA PRO A 125 23.96 67.14 -0.60
C PRO A 125 25.40 66.75 -0.99
N PRO A 126 25.91 67.26 -2.12
CA PRO A 126 27.22 66.85 -2.65
C PRO A 126 28.32 67.15 -1.61
N GLY A 127 28.94 66.08 -1.08
CA GLY A 127 30.03 66.16 -0.10
C GLY A 127 29.75 65.55 1.28
N ALA A 128 28.52 65.12 1.57
CA ALA A 128 28.20 64.46 2.84
C ALA A 128 28.58 62.97 2.84
N LYS A 129 29.35 62.51 3.84
CA LYS A 129 29.62 61.08 4.08
C LYS A 129 28.36 60.45 4.67
N THR A 130 27.69 59.57 3.92
CA THR A 130 26.55 58.80 4.43
C THR A 130 27.01 57.82 5.51
N TYR A 131 26.39 57.90 6.69
CA TYR A 131 26.67 57.03 7.83
C TYR A 131 25.87 55.72 7.69
N ALA A 132 26.52 54.56 7.74
CA ALA A 132 25.89 53.24 7.54
C ALA A 132 24.75 52.92 8.53
N GLY A 133 24.62 53.67 9.62
CA GLY A 133 23.52 53.52 10.59
C GLY A 133 22.14 53.91 10.06
N PHE A 134 22.05 54.60 8.91
CA PHE A 134 20.80 55.00 8.26
C PHE A 134 20.41 54.11 7.07
N ASP A 135 21.07 52.97 6.89
CA ASP A 135 20.74 52.04 5.82
C ASP A 135 19.30 51.54 5.95
N PHE A 136 18.57 51.58 4.83
CA PHE A 136 17.15 51.20 4.75
C PHE A 136 16.93 49.80 5.32
N LYS A 137 16.21 49.70 6.45
CA LYS A 137 15.76 48.41 6.96
C LYS A 137 14.52 47.99 6.18
N GLU A 138 14.64 46.89 5.45
CA GLU A 138 13.53 46.28 4.73
C GLU A 138 12.42 45.88 5.72
N SER A 139 11.42 46.74 5.84
CA SER A 139 10.30 46.56 6.79
C SER A 139 9.15 45.72 6.21
N ILE A 140 9.18 45.40 4.91
CA ILE A 140 8.12 44.64 4.26
C ILE A 140 8.43 43.16 4.40
N ARG A 141 7.65 42.46 5.22
CA ARG A 141 7.77 41.01 5.41
C ARG A 141 7.56 40.27 4.09
N PRO A 142 8.38 39.26 3.76
CA PRO A 142 8.19 38.45 2.56
C PRO A 142 6.86 37.69 2.61
N PRO A 143 6.22 37.44 1.46
CA PRO A 143 4.98 36.69 1.40
C PRO A 143 5.22 35.21 1.76
N PRO A 144 4.18 34.50 2.24
CA PRO A 144 4.29 33.08 2.55
C PRO A 144 4.63 32.27 1.29
N ILE A 145 5.44 31.23 1.47
CA ILE A 145 5.76 30.24 0.42
C ILE A 145 4.50 29.45 0.07
N ALA A 146 4.47 28.87 -1.13
CA ALA A 146 3.41 27.95 -1.55
C ALA A 146 3.12 26.92 -0.45
N GLN A 147 1.86 26.83 -0.09
CA GLN A 147 1.39 26.01 1.03
C GLN A 147 1.19 24.57 0.57
N ALA A 148 1.11 23.67 1.56
CA ALA A 148 0.73 22.29 1.31
C ALA A 148 -0.63 22.22 0.60
N PRO A 149 -0.83 21.23 -0.28
CA PRO A 149 -2.06 21.08 -1.03
C PRO A 149 -3.27 20.93 -0.11
N ARG A 150 -4.38 21.53 -0.51
CA ARG A 150 -5.68 21.30 0.14
C ARG A 150 -6.22 19.94 -0.26
N VAL A 151 -7.10 19.37 0.57
CA VAL A 151 -7.74 18.07 0.26
C VAL A 151 -8.47 18.13 -1.08
N SER A 152 -9.17 19.23 -1.37
CA SER A 152 -9.86 19.42 -2.66
C SER A 152 -8.91 19.45 -3.87
N GLU A 153 -7.71 20.02 -3.71
CA GLU A 153 -6.71 20.08 -4.77
C GLU A 153 -6.06 18.70 -4.98
N MET A 154 -5.89 17.92 -3.92
CA MET A 154 -5.42 16.54 -4.04
C MET A 154 -6.42 15.67 -4.79
N VAL A 155 -7.71 15.79 -4.48
CA VAL A 155 -8.77 15.05 -5.19
C VAL A 155 -8.80 15.44 -6.66
N HIS A 156 -8.73 16.74 -6.98
CA HIS A 156 -8.67 17.18 -8.38
C HIS A 156 -7.43 16.66 -9.12
N ALA A 157 -6.26 16.68 -8.49
CA ALA A 157 -5.04 16.15 -9.10
C ALA A 157 -5.12 14.62 -9.34
N GLU A 158 -5.80 13.89 -8.45
CA GLU A 158 -6.07 12.45 -8.66
C GLU A 158 -7.04 12.23 -9.82
N GLU A 159 -8.09 13.03 -9.95
CA GLU A 159 -9.03 12.97 -11.08
C GLU A 159 -8.35 13.28 -12.43
N GLU A 160 -7.53 14.32 -12.48
CA GLU A 160 -6.75 14.68 -13.68
C GLU A 160 -5.80 13.56 -14.08
N ARG A 161 -5.08 12.99 -13.11
CA ARG A 161 -4.16 11.87 -13.35
C ARG A 161 -4.89 10.62 -13.85
N LEU A 162 -6.07 10.32 -13.33
CA LEU A 162 -6.87 9.18 -13.79
C LEU A 162 -7.36 9.41 -15.23
N ALA A 163 -7.75 10.64 -15.57
CA ALA A 163 -8.11 11.00 -16.92
C ALA A 163 -6.91 10.87 -17.88
N GLU A 164 -5.72 11.32 -17.48
CA GLU A 164 -4.48 11.15 -18.25
C GLU A 164 -4.14 9.67 -18.47
N PHE A 165 -4.30 8.83 -17.45
CA PHE A 165 -4.06 7.39 -17.56
C PHE A 165 -4.98 6.71 -18.57
N ILE A 166 -6.26 7.07 -18.59
CA ILE A 166 -7.19 6.52 -19.59
C ILE A 166 -6.83 7.01 -20.97
N GLN A 167 -6.44 8.27 -21.12
CA GLN A 167 -6.12 8.86 -22.41
C GLN A 167 -4.77 8.41 -22.97
N ASP A 168 -3.96 7.69 -22.19
CA ASP A 168 -2.68 7.14 -22.64
C ASP A 168 -2.88 6.16 -23.82
N ASP A 169 -2.15 6.39 -24.91
CA ASP A 169 -2.21 5.60 -26.14
C ASP A 169 -1.94 4.11 -25.88
N ALA A 170 -1.05 3.79 -24.93
CA ALA A 170 -0.73 2.42 -24.55
C ALA A 170 -1.92 1.71 -23.87
N VAL A 171 -2.66 2.44 -23.03
CA VAL A 171 -3.83 1.95 -22.31
C VAL A 171 -5.00 1.77 -23.27
N GLN A 172 -5.22 2.74 -24.15
CA GLN A 172 -6.24 2.65 -25.20
C GLN A 172 -5.98 1.49 -26.16
N ALA A 173 -4.74 1.27 -26.58
CA ALA A 173 -4.37 0.13 -27.40
C ALA A 173 -4.62 -1.21 -26.68
N HIS A 174 -4.41 -1.28 -25.36
CA HIS A 174 -4.71 -2.48 -24.57
C HIS A 174 -6.21 -2.76 -24.51
N ILE A 175 -7.03 -1.75 -24.24
CA ILE A 175 -8.49 -1.87 -24.21
C ILE A 175 -9.01 -2.33 -25.59
N ALA A 176 -8.49 -1.75 -26.67
CA ALA A 176 -8.85 -2.14 -28.03
C ALA A 176 -8.52 -3.61 -28.36
N ASN A 177 -7.47 -4.17 -27.74
CA ASN A 177 -7.09 -5.57 -27.87
C ASN A 177 -7.87 -6.52 -26.94
N GLY A 178 -8.92 -6.03 -26.26
CA GLY A 178 -9.73 -6.81 -25.32
C GLY A 178 -9.12 -6.92 -23.92
N GLY A 179 -8.09 -6.13 -23.63
CA GLY A 179 -7.49 -6.01 -22.32
C GLY A 179 -8.39 -5.27 -21.33
N GLN A 180 -8.26 -5.59 -20.04
CA GLN A 180 -9.04 -4.98 -18.97
C GLN A 180 -8.18 -3.99 -18.18
N VAL A 181 -8.75 -2.83 -17.88
CA VAL A 181 -8.06 -1.76 -17.16
C VAL A 181 -8.83 -1.41 -15.90
N PHE A 182 -8.12 -1.32 -14.79
CA PHE A 182 -8.66 -1.06 -13.45
C PHE A 182 -7.94 0.09 -12.78
N ALA A 183 -8.68 1.01 -12.18
CA ALA A 183 -8.22 2.10 -11.33
C ALA A 183 -8.64 1.86 -9.88
N ALA A 184 -7.87 2.37 -8.93
CA ALA A 184 -8.17 2.23 -7.50
C ALA A 184 -9.49 2.90 -7.09
N SER A 185 -9.88 3.98 -7.77
CA SER A 185 -11.18 4.65 -7.59
C SER A 185 -12.36 3.76 -7.96
N ASP A 186 -12.19 2.85 -8.92
CA ASP A 186 -13.26 1.92 -9.30
C ASP A 186 -13.58 0.99 -8.17
N TYR A 187 -12.62 0.69 -7.30
CA TYR A 187 -12.94 -0.07 -6.11
C TYR A 187 -13.94 0.66 -5.21
N LEU A 188 -13.98 1.99 -5.19
CA LEU A 188 -14.97 2.75 -4.41
C LEU A 188 -16.33 2.86 -5.12
N ASP A 189 -16.34 2.88 -6.45
CA ASP A 189 -17.57 2.93 -7.25
C ASP A 189 -18.19 1.53 -7.46
N ILE A 190 -17.36 0.48 -7.52
CA ILE A 190 -17.73 -0.94 -7.58
C ILE A 190 -17.94 -1.52 -6.19
N ALA A 191 -17.19 -1.07 -5.17
CA ALA A 191 -17.60 -1.32 -3.79
C ALA A 191 -19.01 -0.76 -3.69
N PRO A 192 -20.01 -1.61 -3.45
CA PRO A 192 -21.36 -1.11 -3.58
C PRO A 192 -21.56 -0.04 -2.49
N ARG A 193 -22.68 0.69 -2.56
CA ARG A 193 -23.33 1.22 -1.35
C ARG A 193 -23.52 0.13 -0.25
N VAL A 194 -23.20 -1.13 -0.58
CA VAL A 194 -23.22 -2.40 0.14
C VAL A 194 -21.92 -3.19 -0.17
N GLY A 195 -20.77 -2.82 0.42
CA GLY A 195 -19.45 -3.51 0.29
C GLY A 195 -19.45 -5.06 0.30
N PRO A 196 -18.33 -5.75 -0.05
CA PRO A 196 -18.17 -7.19 0.21
C PRO A 196 -18.29 -7.57 1.70
N ALA A 197 -18.20 -6.58 2.60
CA ALA A 197 -18.49 -6.73 4.02
C ALA A 197 -19.99 -6.71 4.38
N ALA A 198 -20.87 -6.41 3.43
CA ALA A 198 -22.31 -6.18 3.64
C ALA A 198 -23.22 -7.15 2.86
N GLY A 199 -22.67 -8.17 2.19
CA GLY A 199 -23.47 -9.26 1.62
C GLY A 199 -24.38 -8.84 0.46
N GLY A 200 -23.87 -8.06 -0.49
CA GLY A 200 -24.55 -7.84 -1.77
C GLY A 200 -24.68 -9.14 -2.58
N ASP A 201 -25.75 -9.25 -3.38
CA ASP A 201 -26.08 -10.46 -4.13
C ASP A 201 -25.25 -10.54 -5.42
N TRP A 202 -24.00 -11.00 -5.29
CA TRP A 202 -23.03 -11.14 -6.40
C TRP A 202 -23.50 -12.08 -7.53
N ALA A 203 -24.55 -12.87 -7.27
CA ALA A 203 -25.22 -13.70 -8.27
C ALA A 203 -26.05 -12.89 -9.28
N ALA A 204 -26.38 -11.62 -8.98
CA ALA A 204 -27.18 -10.73 -9.83
C ALA A 204 -26.35 -9.94 -10.85
N LEU A 205 -25.01 -10.13 -10.89
CA LEU A 205 -24.15 -9.46 -11.86
C LEU A 205 -24.37 -10.05 -13.26
N GLY A 206 -24.53 -9.17 -14.25
CA GLY A 206 -24.69 -9.56 -15.65
C GLY A 206 -23.49 -10.33 -16.19
N THR A 207 -23.74 -11.22 -17.15
CA THR A 207 -22.70 -12.04 -17.82
C THR A 207 -22.11 -11.37 -19.06
N THR A 208 -22.74 -10.29 -19.56
CA THR A 208 -22.25 -9.51 -20.70
C THR A 208 -21.10 -8.62 -20.24
N ALA A 209 -19.93 -8.80 -20.84
CA ALA A 209 -18.77 -7.96 -20.56
C ALA A 209 -19.02 -6.53 -21.03
N THR A 210 -18.81 -5.57 -20.14
CA THR A 210 -18.84 -4.14 -20.41
C THR A 210 -17.47 -3.61 -20.82
N ASN A 211 -16.44 -4.47 -20.80
CA ASN A 211 -15.06 -4.18 -21.19
C ASN A 211 -14.44 -2.97 -20.46
N GLY A 212 -14.97 -2.64 -19.29
CA GLY A 212 -14.51 -1.50 -18.50
C GLY A 212 -14.68 -0.14 -19.20
N GLU A 213 -15.78 0.07 -19.95
CA GLU A 213 -16.12 1.36 -20.53
C GLU A 213 -16.18 2.47 -19.46
N ARG A 214 -15.44 3.57 -19.70
CA ARG A 214 -15.24 4.68 -18.76
C ARG A 214 -15.66 6.01 -19.35
N ASP A 215 -16.05 6.92 -18.48
CA ASP A 215 -16.31 8.32 -18.82
C ASP A 215 -15.00 9.10 -19.03
N ALA A 216 -15.13 10.35 -19.48
CA ALA A 216 -14.00 11.25 -19.70
C ALA A 216 -13.24 11.61 -18.39
N ALA A 217 -13.80 11.29 -17.22
CA ALA A 217 -13.29 11.66 -15.90
C ALA A 217 -12.60 10.50 -15.17
N GLY A 218 -12.44 9.33 -15.79
CA GLY A 218 -11.78 8.20 -15.11
C GLY A 218 -12.68 7.03 -14.76
N ARG A 219 -14.00 7.27 -14.66
CA ARG A 219 -14.91 6.44 -13.88
C ARG A 219 -15.67 5.47 -14.76
N LEU A 220 -16.00 4.31 -14.20
CA LEU A 220 -16.80 3.31 -14.90
C LEU A 220 -18.20 3.84 -15.20
N MET A 221 -18.62 3.73 -16.46
CA MET A 221 -19.97 4.13 -16.87
C MET A 221 -21.05 3.14 -16.45
N TYR A 222 -20.69 1.85 -16.33
CA TYR A 222 -21.61 0.76 -16.03
C TYR A 222 -21.09 -0.10 -14.88
N ALA A 223 -22.02 -0.78 -14.20
CA ALA A 223 -21.66 -1.76 -13.19
C ALA A 223 -20.88 -2.93 -13.84
N PRO A 224 -19.77 -3.38 -13.23
CA PRO A 224 -18.92 -4.39 -13.83
C PRO A 224 -19.61 -5.75 -13.91
N SER A 225 -19.29 -6.49 -14.97
CA SER A 225 -19.80 -7.86 -15.16
C SER A 225 -19.16 -8.84 -14.19
N LYS A 226 -19.78 -10.02 -13.99
CA LYS A 226 -19.21 -11.06 -13.10
C LYS A 226 -17.79 -11.45 -13.49
N ARG A 227 -17.50 -11.54 -14.79
CA ARG A 227 -16.17 -11.86 -15.32
C ARG A 227 -15.12 -10.79 -14.98
N GLU A 228 -15.51 -9.52 -14.98
CA GLU A 228 -14.63 -8.40 -14.62
C GLU A 228 -14.36 -8.40 -13.11
N VAL A 229 -15.36 -8.73 -12.28
CA VAL A 229 -15.18 -8.89 -10.83
C VAL A 229 -14.29 -10.08 -10.49
N ASP A 230 -14.45 -11.21 -11.17
CA ASP A 230 -13.63 -12.42 -10.98
C ASP A 230 -12.17 -12.20 -11.42
N ALA A 231 -11.92 -11.24 -12.32
CA ALA A 231 -10.58 -10.83 -12.76
C ALA A 231 -9.92 -9.80 -11.82
N MET A 232 -10.64 -9.29 -10.81
CA MET A 232 -10.06 -8.35 -9.85
C MET A 232 -9.06 -9.06 -8.94
N PRO A 233 -8.00 -8.35 -8.51
CA PRO A 233 -7.03 -8.89 -7.56
C PRO A 233 -7.70 -9.44 -6.30
N ILE A 234 -7.37 -10.68 -5.93
CA ILE A 234 -7.85 -11.32 -4.69
C ILE A 234 -7.47 -10.49 -3.46
N GLU A 235 -6.36 -9.73 -3.49
CA GLU A 235 -5.98 -8.84 -2.40
C GLU A 235 -7.04 -7.78 -2.11
N LEU A 236 -7.76 -7.32 -3.14
CA LEU A 236 -8.83 -6.32 -3.02
C LEU A 236 -10.14 -6.95 -2.53
N LEU A 237 -10.46 -8.17 -2.99
CA LEU A 237 -11.66 -8.90 -2.57
C LEU A 237 -11.58 -9.43 -1.12
N MET A 238 -10.37 -9.76 -0.65
CA MET A 238 -10.12 -10.36 0.67
C MET A 238 -9.24 -9.49 1.57
N THR A 239 -9.22 -8.17 1.37
CA THR A 239 -8.40 -7.20 2.15
C THR A 239 -8.43 -7.45 3.66
N LYS A 240 -9.61 -7.72 4.24
CA LYS A 240 -9.80 -7.99 5.68
C LYS A 240 -9.27 -9.35 6.15
N ASP A 241 -9.17 -10.32 5.25
CA ASP A 241 -8.65 -11.66 5.57
C ASP A 241 -7.13 -11.74 5.35
N LEU A 242 -6.59 -10.92 4.44
CA LEU A 242 -5.15 -10.86 4.13
C LEU A 242 -4.40 -9.88 5.04
N THR A 243 -5.04 -8.79 5.47
CA THR A 243 -4.46 -7.89 6.47
C THR A 243 -4.64 -8.47 7.88
N ASN A 244 -3.54 -8.81 8.54
CA ASN A 244 -3.57 -9.39 9.89
C ASN A 244 -3.86 -8.33 10.98
N GLU A 245 -4.94 -7.54 10.85
CA GLU A 245 -5.32 -6.46 11.76
C GLU A 245 -5.66 -6.95 13.17
N ARG A 246 -6.07 -8.22 13.29
CA ARG A 246 -6.33 -8.92 14.55
C ARG A 246 -5.08 -9.60 15.13
N GLY A 247 -3.95 -9.49 14.45
CA GLY A 247 -2.68 -10.05 14.88
C GLY A 247 -2.18 -9.48 16.20
N LEU A 248 -1.35 -10.27 16.89
CA LEU A 248 -0.78 -9.91 18.19
C LEU A 248 -0.09 -8.53 18.18
N LYS A 249 0.61 -8.19 17.09
CA LYS A 249 1.27 -6.89 16.90
C LYS A 249 0.30 -5.71 17.06
N TRP A 250 -0.84 -5.75 16.38
CA TRP A 250 -1.84 -4.67 16.41
C TRP A 250 -2.64 -4.63 17.70
N ARG A 251 -2.85 -5.79 18.33
CA ARG A 251 -3.41 -5.86 19.69
C ARG A 251 -2.47 -5.23 20.72
N MET A 252 -1.18 -5.50 20.64
CA MET A 252 -0.18 -4.91 21.53
C MET A 252 -0.08 -3.40 21.33
N ARG A 253 -0.14 -2.93 20.08
CA ARG A 253 -0.16 -1.48 19.77
C ARG A 253 -1.39 -0.78 20.37
N ARG A 254 -2.60 -1.32 20.15
CA ARG A 254 -3.84 -0.79 20.75
C ARG A 254 -3.80 -0.82 22.29
N TYR A 255 -3.24 -1.87 22.87
CA TYR A 255 -3.05 -1.95 24.32
C TYR A 255 -2.10 -0.86 24.83
N GLN A 256 -0.98 -0.62 24.15
CA GLN A 256 -0.03 0.45 24.51
C GLN A 256 -0.65 1.83 24.36
N GLU A 257 -1.41 2.08 23.29
CA GLU A 257 -2.14 3.34 23.09
C GLU A 257 -3.17 3.55 24.21
N LYS A 258 -3.93 2.51 24.59
CA LYS A 258 -4.88 2.57 25.71
C LYS A 258 -4.20 2.81 27.06
N GLN A 259 -3.04 2.21 27.30
CA GLN A 259 -2.24 2.45 28.51
C GLN A 259 -1.68 3.87 28.55
N LYS A 260 -1.25 4.42 27.40
CA LYS A 260 -0.81 5.82 27.30
C LYS A 260 -1.95 6.79 27.58
N ALA A 261 -3.14 6.55 27.02
CA ALA A 261 -4.32 7.37 27.27
C ALA A 261 -4.70 7.36 28.75
N ARG A 262 -4.74 6.18 29.38
CA ARG A 262 -5.05 6.05 30.81
C ARG A 262 -4.03 6.77 31.70
N ARG A 263 -2.73 6.69 31.38
CA ARG A 263 -1.70 7.44 32.13
C ARG A 263 -1.83 8.95 31.96
N ALA A 264 -2.29 9.42 30.80
CA ALA A 264 -2.55 10.83 30.57
C ALA A 264 -3.75 11.31 31.41
N GLU A 265 -4.84 10.53 31.45
CA GLU A 265 -6.00 10.79 32.30
C GLU A 265 -5.64 10.79 33.79
N GLU A 266 -4.86 9.80 34.25
CA GLU A 266 -4.37 9.73 35.65
C GLU A 266 -3.49 10.95 35.99
N ALA A 267 -2.63 11.40 35.07
CA ALA A 267 -1.80 12.59 35.28
C ALA A 267 -2.60 13.89 35.29
N GLU A 268 -3.73 13.97 34.57
CA GLU A 268 -4.66 15.11 34.63
C GLU A 268 -5.41 15.12 35.98
N GLN A 269 -5.91 13.97 36.44
CA GLN A 269 -6.57 13.86 37.74
C GLN A 269 -5.62 14.16 38.91
N GLU A 270 -4.35 13.75 38.82
CA GLU A 270 -3.34 14.10 39.83
C GLU A 270 -3.10 15.61 39.88
N LYS A 271 -3.07 16.30 38.73
CA LYS A 271 -2.95 17.77 38.70
C LYS A 271 -4.15 18.43 39.35
N GLU A 272 -5.36 18.04 38.96
CA GLU A 272 -6.60 18.53 39.56
C GLU A 272 -6.62 18.32 41.08
N HIS A 273 -6.21 17.15 41.55
CA HIS A 273 -6.12 16.85 42.98
C HIS A 273 -5.06 17.72 43.69
N THR A 274 -3.89 17.94 43.08
CA THR A 274 -2.88 18.84 43.66
C THR A 274 -3.31 20.30 43.69
N GLU A 275 -4.09 20.75 42.70
CA GLU A 275 -4.66 22.10 42.67
C GLU A 275 -5.70 22.26 43.78
N LEU A 276 -6.61 21.30 43.94
CA LEU A 276 -7.59 21.28 45.04
C LEU A 276 -6.93 21.28 46.42
N LEU A 277 -5.85 20.50 46.61
CA LEU A 277 -5.11 20.51 47.88
C LEU A 277 -4.47 21.87 48.16
N ARG A 278 -3.90 22.53 47.14
CA ARG A 278 -3.34 23.89 47.29
C ARG A 278 -4.40 24.92 47.63
N GLU A 279 -5.58 24.83 47.02
CA GLU A 279 -6.71 25.70 47.34
C GLU A 279 -7.19 25.48 48.79
N LEU A 280 -7.24 24.23 49.25
CA LEU A 280 -7.63 23.90 50.61
C LEU A 280 -6.60 24.40 51.64
N ASP A 281 -5.31 24.25 51.37
CA ASP A 281 -4.24 24.80 52.21
C ASP A 281 -4.29 26.34 52.26
N ALA A 282 -4.58 27.01 51.14
CA ALA A 282 -4.74 28.46 51.10
C ALA A 282 -5.94 28.95 51.94
N LEU A 283 -7.05 28.21 51.93
CA LEU A 283 -8.22 28.50 52.77
C LEU A 283 -7.92 28.28 54.26
N ARG A 284 -7.13 27.26 54.61
CA ARG A 284 -6.77 26.94 56.00
C ARG A 284 -5.86 27.98 56.67
N VAL A 285 -5.10 28.74 55.89
CA VAL A 285 -4.21 29.82 56.39
C VAL A 285 -4.95 31.16 56.54
N ALA A 286 -6.16 31.27 55.99
CA ALA A 286 -6.98 32.49 56.03
C ALA A 286 -7.96 32.57 57.22
N GLU A 287 -7.99 31.57 58.09
CA GLU A 287 -8.63 31.57 59.43
C GLU A 287 -7.60 31.85 60.52
#